data_AF-A0A6A3D6A0-F1
#
_entry.id   AF-A0A6A3D6A0-F1
#
_cell.length_a   1.000
_cell.length_b   1.000
_cell.length_c   1.000
_cell.angle_alpha   90.00
_cell.angle_beta   90.00
_cell.angle_gamma   90.00
#
_symmetry.space_group_name_H-M   'P 1'
#
loop_
_entity.id
_entity.type
_entity.pdbx_description
1 polymer ?
#
loop_
_entity_poly.entity_id
_entity_poly.type
_entity_poly.pdbx_seq_one_letter_code
_entity_poly.pdbx_strand_id
1 'polypeptide(L)'
;MARGKRPKLNPSGGAKPKQFTRDTATYKFRQRVLKYFATHSIKETLAKMYPGLDPAARETKRKSIYYWRKMSAKVERACISSKTSSMKKLRPMGTATVLPRDT
;
A
#
# COMPACT_ATOMS: atom_id res chain seq x y z
N MET A 1 11.19 38.79 28.26
CA MET A 1 10.29 39.04 27.11
C MET A 1 9.55 37.75 26.77
N ALA A 2 8.24 37.67 27.02
CA ALA A 2 7.46 36.47 26.74
C ALA A 2 7.21 36.34 25.22
N ARG A 3 7.65 35.24 24.61
CA ARG A 3 7.38 34.96 23.19
C ARG A 3 5.88 34.68 23.04
N GLY A 4 5.15 35.57 22.37
CA GLY A 4 3.73 35.43 22.09
C GLY A 4 3.43 34.12 21.37
N LYS A 5 2.40 33.39 21.82
CA LYS A 5 1.94 32.16 21.18
C LYS A 5 1.44 32.49 19.77
N ARG A 6 1.96 31.82 18.74
CA ARG A 6 1.44 31.90 17.37
C ARG A 6 -0.06 31.55 17.37
N PRO A 7 -0.94 32.39 16.79
CA PRO A 7 -2.37 32.10 16.73
C PRO A 7 -2.62 30.80 15.96
N LYS A 8 -3.47 29.93 16.52
CA LYS A 8 -3.83 28.66 15.89
C LYS A 8 -4.80 28.95 14.73
N LEU A 9 -4.49 28.44 13.53
CA LEU A 9 -5.30 28.63 12.32
C LEU A 9 -6.71 28.03 12.42
N ASN A 10 -6.94 27.09 13.35
CA ASN A 10 -8.19 26.34 13.49
C ASN A 10 -8.75 26.50 14.92
N PRO A 11 -10.06 26.81 15.09
CA PRO A 11 -10.67 27.02 16.42
C PRO A 11 -10.67 25.75 17.29
N SER A 12 -10.70 24.56 16.69
CA SER A 12 -10.63 23.29 17.41
C SER A 12 -9.21 22.79 17.72
N GLY A 13 -8.18 23.53 17.30
CA GLY A 13 -6.79 23.28 17.68
C GLY A 13 -6.32 21.83 17.51
N GLY A 14 -6.28 21.31 16.29
CA GLY A 14 -5.74 19.97 16.03
C GLY A 14 -5.60 19.65 14.55
N ALA A 15 -4.83 18.61 14.23
CA ALA A 15 -4.79 18.03 12.90
C ALA A 15 -6.16 17.40 12.57
N LYS A 16 -6.71 17.67 11.38
CA LYS A 16 -7.97 17.05 10.95
C LYS A 16 -7.80 15.53 10.84
N PRO A 17 -8.83 14.73 11.19
CA PRO A 17 -8.77 13.28 11.03
C PRO A 17 -8.59 12.91 9.55
N LYS A 18 -7.78 11.90 9.29
CA LYS A 18 -7.47 11.47 7.93
C LYS A 18 -8.68 10.74 7.32
N GLN A 19 -9.33 11.38 6.37
CA GLN A 19 -10.53 10.84 5.70
C GLN A 19 -10.25 9.59 4.85
N PHE A 20 -9.03 9.46 4.32
CA PHE A 20 -8.68 8.36 3.42
C PHE A 20 -7.39 7.65 3.85
N THR A 21 -7.50 6.37 4.19
CA THR A 21 -6.37 5.48 4.44
C THR A 21 -6.18 4.54 3.27
N ARG A 22 -4.98 4.56 2.66
CA ARG A 22 -4.65 3.64 1.56
C ARG A 22 -4.37 2.25 2.13
N ASP A 23 -5.35 1.36 2.05
CA ASP A 23 -5.11 -0.06 2.29
C ASP A 23 -4.35 -0.67 1.10
N THR A 24 -3.07 -0.96 1.31
CA THR A 24 -2.20 -1.53 0.28
C THR A 24 -1.76 -2.93 0.72
N ALA A 25 -2.05 -3.94 -0.10
CA ALA A 25 -1.64 -5.31 0.15
C ALA A 25 -0.11 -5.46 0.16
N THR A 26 0.40 -6.35 1.02
CA THR A 26 1.82 -6.74 1.08
C THR A 26 2.21 -7.58 -0.14
N TYR A 27 3.51 -7.67 -0.45
CA TYR A 27 3.98 -8.51 -1.56
C TYR A 27 3.65 -9.99 -1.36
N LYS A 28 3.76 -10.50 -0.13
CA LYS A 28 3.32 -11.86 0.23
C LYS A 28 1.86 -12.12 -0.13
N PHE A 29 0.98 -11.18 0.19
CA PHE A 29 -0.44 -11.30 -0.17
C PHE A 29 -0.65 -11.26 -1.68
N ARG A 30 0.01 -10.33 -2.39
CA ARG A 30 -0.05 -10.25 -3.85
C ARG A 30 0.41 -11.54 -4.51
N GLN A 31 1.50 -12.14 -4.04
CA GLN A 31 2.01 -13.41 -4.55
C GLN A 31 1.00 -14.54 -4.32
N ARG A 32 0.38 -14.61 -3.14
CA ARG A 32 -0.67 -15.59 -2.84
C ARG A 32 -1.87 -15.45 -3.80
N VAL A 33 -2.30 -14.22 -4.04
CA VAL A 33 -3.40 -13.93 -4.98
C VAL A 33 -3.03 -14.33 -6.41
N LEU A 34 -1.82 -14.01 -6.88
CA LEU A 34 -1.36 -14.39 -8.21
C LEU A 34 -1.25 -15.91 -8.39
N LYS A 35 -0.75 -16.63 -7.37
CA LYS A 35 -0.70 -18.09 -7.38
C LYS A 35 -2.10 -18.72 -7.47
N TYR A 36 -3.08 -18.16 -6.76
CA TYR A 36 -4.47 -18.64 -6.84
C TYR A 36 -5.13 -18.29 -8.17
N PHE A 37 -4.90 -17.08 -8.68
CA PHE A 37 -5.44 -16.61 -9.95
C PHE A 37 -4.88 -17.37 -11.17
N ALA A 38 -3.71 -18.01 -11.05
CA ALA A 38 -3.17 -18.84 -12.12
C ALA A 38 -4.03 -20.08 -12.41
N THR A 39 -4.77 -20.57 -11.41
CA THR A 39 -5.59 -21.79 -11.51
C THR A 39 -7.10 -21.53 -11.47
N HIS A 40 -7.53 -20.31 -11.12
CA HIS A 40 -8.94 -19.96 -10.92
C HIS A 40 -9.33 -18.69 -11.66
N SER A 41 -10.63 -18.49 -11.87
CA SER A 41 -11.12 -17.27 -12.48
C SER A 41 -10.95 -16.05 -11.55
N ILE A 42 -11.05 -14.86 -12.14
CA ILE A 42 -10.96 -13.59 -11.39
C ILE A 42 -12.10 -13.44 -10.39
N LYS A 43 -13.29 -13.96 -10.71
CA LYS A 43 -14.48 -13.87 -9.85
C LYS A 43 -14.28 -14.69 -8.58
N GLU A 44 -13.82 -15.94 -8.74
CA GLU A 44 -13.51 -16.83 -7.61
C GLU A 44 -12.36 -16.30 -6.76
N THR A 45 -11.33 -15.75 -7.41
CA THR A 45 -10.19 -15.13 -6.71
C THR A 45 -10.65 -13.98 -5.83
N LEU A 46 -11.52 -13.11 -6.34
CA LEU A 46 -12.06 -11.99 -5.56
C LEU A 46 -12.98 -12.47 -4.43
N ALA A 47 -13.85 -13.46 -4.68
CA ALA A 47 -14.72 -14.03 -3.67
C ALA A 47 -13.94 -14.65 -2.49
N LYS A 48 -12.84 -15.35 -2.78
CA LYS A 48 -12.01 -16.01 -1.77
C LYS A 48 -11.11 -15.03 -1.00
N MET A 49 -10.47 -14.10 -1.69
CA MET A 49 -9.45 -13.23 -1.11
C MET A 49 -10.01 -11.96 -0.49
N TYR A 50 -11.22 -11.55 -0.90
CA TYR A 50 -11.89 -10.36 -0.42
C TYR A 50 -13.41 -10.59 -0.26
N PRO A 51 -13.82 -11.33 0.77
CA PRO A 51 -15.24 -11.53 1.07
C PRO A 51 -15.90 -10.21 1.47
N GLY A 52 -17.18 -10.04 1.11
CA GLY A 52 -18.00 -8.90 1.56
C GLY A 52 -17.67 -7.54 0.93
N LEU A 53 -16.92 -7.50 -0.18
CA LEU A 53 -16.66 -6.23 -0.88
C LEU A 53 -17.86 -5.72 -1.65
N ASP A 54 -18.10 -4.41 -1.48
CA ASP A 54 -18.92 -3.58 -2.36
C ASP A 54 -18.50 -3.73 -3.85
N PRO A 55 -19.43 -3.68 -4.81
CA PRO A 55 -19.14 -3.80 -6.24
C PRO A 55 -18.09 -2.82 -6.79
N ALA A 56 -18.07 -1.56 -6.37
CA ALA A 56 -17.08 -0.59 -6.81
C ALA A 56 -15.69 -0.90 -6.23
N ALA A 57 -15.63 -1.33 -4.97
CA ALA A 57 -14.41 -1.81 -4.35
C ALA A 57 -13.89 -3.09 -5.04
N ARG A 58 -14.79 -3.99 -5.45
CA ARG A 58 -14.49 -5.23 -6.17
C ARG A 58 -13.85 -4.97 -7.52
N GLU A 59 -14.38 -4.02 -8.29
CA GLU A 59 -13.78 -3.60 -9.58
C GLU A 59 -12.38 -3.00 -9.37
N THR A 60 -12.19 -2.21 -8.32
CA THR A 60 -10.88 -1.65 -7.96
C THR A 60 -9.85 -2.74 -7.63
N LYS A 61 -10.25 -3.76 -6.86
CA LYS A 61 -9.39 -4.91 -6.55
C LYS A 61 -9.14 -5.76 -7.80
N ARG A 62 -10.14 -5.93 -8.68
CA ARG A 62 -9.98 -6.60 -9.99
C ARG A 62 -8.85 -5.97 -10.80
N LYS A 63 -8.92 -4.65 -11.00
CA LYS A 63 -7.88 -3.88 -11.71
C LYS A 63 -6.50 -4.02 -11.03
N SER A 64 -6.48 -4.04 -9.70
CA SER A 64 -5.24 -4.24 -8.93
C SER A 64 -4.61 -5.61 -9.18
N ILE A 65 -5.41 -6.68 -9.28
CA ILE A 65 -4.91 -8.04 -9.56
C ILE A 65 -4.29 -8.11 -10.96
N TYR A 66 -4.95 -7.55 -11.97
CA TYR A 66 -4.38 -7.47 -13.32
C TYR A 66 -3.09 -6.65 -13.37
N TYR A 67 -3.05 -5.53 -12.65
CA TYR A 67 -1.85 -4.72 -12.50
C TYR A 67 -0.71 -5.54 -11.86
N TRP A 68 -0.99 -6.31 -10.81
CA TRP A 68 0.02 -7.18 -10.19
C TRP A 68 0.47 -8.31 -11.11
N ARG A 69 -0.43 -8.86 -11.93
CA ARG A 69 -0.07 -9.86 -12.95
C ARG A 69 0.95 -9.29 -13.94
N LYS A 70 0.73 -8.06 -14.42
CA LYS A 70 1.70 -7.36 -15.30
C LYS A 70 3.07 -7.16 -14.63
N MET A 71 3.10 -7.10 -13.29
CA MET A 71 4.31 -6.92 -12.47
C MET A 71 4.72 -8.20 -11.72
N SER A 72 4.32 -9.39 -12.18
CA SER A 72 4.57 -10.66 -11.49
C SER A 72 6.05 -10.84 -11.12
N ALA A 73 6.95 -10.63 -12.08
CA ALA A 73 8.40 -10.73 -11.86
C ALA A 73 8.93 -9.80 -10.75
N LYS A 74 8.32 -8.62 -10.57
CA LYS A 74 8.66 -7.71 -9.46
C LYS A 74 8.14 -8.23 -8.12
N VAL A 75 6.93 -8.78 -8.11
CA VAL A 75 6.31 -9.38 -6.92
C VAL A 75 7.11 -10.60 -6.46
N GLU A 76 7.54 -11.45 -7.40
CA GLU A 76 8.35 -12.63 -7.13
C GLU A 76 9.72 -12.26 -6.56
N ARG A 77 10.45 -11.34 -7.20
CA ARG A 77 11.72 -10.82 -6.66
C ARG A 77 11.57 -10.24 -5.25
N ALA A 78 10.49 -9.50 -5.01
CA ALA A 78 10.20 -8.95 -3.68
C ALA A 78 9.87 -10.02 -2.64
N CYS A 79 9.45 -11.23 -3.04
CA CYS A 79 9.14 -12.33 -2.14
C CYS A 79 10.34 -13.25 -1.86
N ILE A 80 11.48 -13.07 -2.52
CA ILE A 80 12.70 -13.88 -2.28
C ILE A 80 13.18 -13.72 -0.84
N SER A 81 13.19 -12.50 -0.30
CA SER A 81 13.53 -12.25 1.10
C SER A 81 12.28 -12.12 1.97
N SER A 82 12.30 -12.79 3.13
CA SER A 82 11.25 -12.71 4.14
C SER A 82 10.97 -11.26 4.56
N LYS A 83 12.01 -10.42 4.66
CA LYS A 83 11.89 -9.01 5.04
C LYS A 83 11.14 -8.19 3.99
N THR A 84 11.44 -8.39 2.71
CA THR A 84 10.79 -7.66 1.61
C THR A 84 9.39 -8.18 1.31
N SER A 85 9.11 -9.45 1.60
CA SER A 85 7.79 -10.07 1.40
C SER A 85 6.68 -9.40 2.23
N SER A 86 7.00 -8.99 3.46
CA SER A 86 6.09 -8.30 4.37
C SER A 86 5.90 -6.82 4.04
N MET A 87 6.72 -6.25 3.14
CA MET A 87 6.61 -4.85 2.75
C MET A 87 5.44 -4.62 1.79
N LYS A 88 4.85 -3.41 1.86
CA LYS A 88 3.82 -2.95 0.93
C LYS A 88 4.42 -2.29 -0.32
N LYS A 89 5.63 -1.70 -0.21
CA LYS A 89 6.35 -1.01 -1.28
C LYS A 89 7.85 -1.20 -1.09
N LEU A 90 8.59 -1.36 -2.20
CA LEU A 90 10.05 -1.31 -2.21
C LEU A 90 10.49 0.08 -2.67
N ARG A 91 11.53 0.62 -2.05
CA ARG A 91 12.21 1.84 -2.50
C ARG A 91 13.41 1.44 -3.38
N PRO A 92 13.76 2.23 -4.40
CA PRO A 92 15.03 2.03 -5.09
C PRO A 92 16.19 2.18 -4.10
N MET A 93 17.27 1.44 -4.34
CA MET A 93 18.52 1.65 -3.64
C MET A 93 19.03 3.07 -3.94
N GLY A 94 19.56 3.77 -2.95
CA GLY A 94 20.07 5.14 -3.10
C GLY A 94 19.06 6.28 -2.88
N THR A 95 17.79 6.00 -2.56
CA THR A 95 16.79 7.05 -2.25
C THR A 95 16.81 7.51 -0.78
N ALA A 96 17.91 7.30 -0.06
CA ALA A 96 18.05 7.84 1.29
C ALA A 96 18.48 9.32 1.18
N THR A 97 17.55 10.25 1.40
CA THR A 97 17.89 11.66 1.62
C THR A 97 18.46 11.79 3.02
N VAL A 98 19.78 11.87 3.14
CA VAL A 98 20.44 12.35 4.36
C VAL A 98 20.49 13.87 4.24
N LEU A 99 19.92 14.59 5.20
CA LEU A 99 20.14 16.03 5.31
C LEU A 99 21.64 16.25 5.62
N PRO A 100 22.36 17.10 4.88
CA PRO A 100 23.71 17.46 5.26
C PRO A 100 23.70 18.08 6.66
N ARG A 101 24.74 17.79 7.45
CA ARG A 101 24.89 18.40 8.77
C ARG A 101 25.28 19.85 8.55
N ASP A 102 24.49 20.77 9.10
CA ASP A 102 24.80 22.20 9.13
C ASP A 102 26.18 22.39 9.79
N THR A 103 27.08 23.12 9.13
CA THR A 103 28.44 23.39 9.65
C THR A 103 28.47 24.80 10.20
#